data_AF-A0A0F9YTB1-F1
#
_entry.id   AF-A0A0F9YTB1-F1
#
_cell.length_a   1.000
_cell.length_b   1.000
_cell.length_c   1.000
_cell.angle_alpha   90.00
_cell.angle_beta   90.00
_cell.angle_gamma   90.00
#
_symmetry.space_group_name_H-M   'P 1'
#
loop_
_entity.id
_entity.type
_entity.pdbx_description
1 polymer ?
#
loop_
_entity_poly.entity_id
_entity_poly.type
_entity_poly.pdbx_seq_one_letter_code
_entity_poly.pdbx_strand_id
1 'polypeptide(L)' 'MQLHQIQTKNSLKKSKRIGRGGKRGTYSGKGIKGQKSRAGAKIRPEIRDFIKKLHKLRGR' A
#
# COMPACT_ATOMS: atom_id res chain seq x y z
N MET A 1 16.38 -26.88 -24.49
CA MET A 1 16.67 -25.53 -23.94
C MET A 1 17.66 -25.68 -22.80
N GLN A 2 18.74 -24.90 -22.80
CA GLN A 2 19.73 -24.92 -21.72
C GLN A 2 19.37 -23.89 -20.64
N LEU A 3 19.78 -24.10 -19.39
CA LEU A 3 19.44 -23.19 -18.27
C LEU A 3 19.89 -21.74 -18.52
N HIS A 4 21.05 -21.54 -19.14
CA HIS A 4 21.58 -20.20 -19.47
C HIS A 4 20.81 -19.49 -20.59
N GLN A 5 19.87 -20.17 -21.26
CA GLN A 5 19.06 -19.61 -22.36
C GLN A 5 17.67 -19.18 -21.88
N ILE A 6 17.29 -19.50 -20.64
CA ILE A 6 15.98 -19.17 -20.10
C ILE A 6 15.93 -17.67 -19.79
N GLN A 7 15.06 -16.94 -20.49
CA GLN A 7 14.81 -15.52 -20.24
C GLN A 7 13.30 -15.29 -20.03
N THR A 8 12.96 -14.33 -19.17
CA THR A 8 11.56 -13.96 -18.96
C THR A 8 11.03 -13.14 -20.14
N LYS A 9 9.92 -13.57 -20.75
CA LYS A 9 9.27 -12.85 -21.86
C LYS A 9 8.79 -11.44 -21.49
N ASN A 10 8.38 -11.24 -20.24
CA ASN A 10 7.91 -9.95 -19.72
C ASN A 10 8.83 -9.46 -18.60
N SER A 11 9.05 -8.14 -18.53
CA SER A 11 9.87 -7.56 -17.48
C SER A 11 9.16 -7.57 -16.12
N LEU A 12 9.86 -8.09 -15.11
CA LEU A 12 9.39 -8.04 -13.72
C LEU A 12 9.69 -6.65 -13.14
N LYS A 13 8.66 -5.93 -12.70
CA LYS A 13 8.83 -4.66 -11.99
C LYS A 13 9.41 -4.91 -10.61
N LYS A 14 10.61 -4.39 -10.36
CA LYS A 14 11.23 -4.42 -9.02
C LYS A 14 10.43 -3.57 -8.04
N SER A 15 10.27 -4.05 -6.80
CA SER A 15 9.61 -3.30 -5.75
C SER A 15 10.43 -2.07 -5.34
N LYS A 16 9.74 -0.99 -4.94
CA LYS A 16 10.39 0.23 -4.43
C LYS A 16 10.90 -0.03 -3.01
N ARG A 17 12.20 0.14 -2.79
CA ARG A 17 12.79 0.09 -1.43
C ARG A 17 12.62 1.45 -0.77
N ILE A 18 11.84 1.51 0.30
CA ILE A 18 11.55 2.74 1.04
C ILE A 18 12.61 2.94 2.13
N GLY A 19 12.98 4.19 2.45
CA GLY A 19 13.97 4.49 3.49
C GLY A 19 15.42 4.17 3.09
N ARG A 20 15.75 4.35 1.80
CA ARG A 20 17.10 4.11 1.23
C ARG A 20 17.56 5.30 0.37
N GLY A 21 17.47 6.51 0.92
CA GLY A 21 17.85 7.76 0.24
C GLY A 21 16.83 8.29 -0.79
N GLY A 22 17.12 9.45 -1.37
CA GLY A 22 16.30 10.11 -2.39
C GLY A 22 14.89 10.53 -1.92
N LYS A 23 13.93 10.57 -2.86
CA LYS A 23 12.56 11.10 -2.65
C LYS A 23 11.78 10.46 -1.48
N ARG A 24 12.09 9.21 -1.11
CA ARG A 24 11.45 8.48 0.01
C ARG A 24 12.48 7.99 1.04
N GLY A 25 13.60 8.69 1.17
CA GLY A 25 14.67 8.37 2.12
C GLY A 25 14.31 8.75 3.55
N THR A 26 14.03 10.03 3.79
CA THR A 26 13.81 10.57 5.15
C THR A 26 12.41 10.23 5.67
N TYR A 27 11.39 10.84 5.09
CA TYR A 27 10.01 10.69 5.58
C TYR A 27 9.28 9.50 4.98
N SER A 28 9.94 8.69 4.15
CA SER A 28 9.32 7.53 3.50
C SER A 28 8.04 7.83 2.70
N GLY A 29 7.80 9.12 2.36
CA GLY A 29 6.56 9.61 1.75
C GLY A 29 5.39 9.85 2.70
N LYS A 30 5.60 9.81 4.02
CA LYS A 30 4.57 10.03 5.06
C LYS A 30 4.50 11.47 5.60
N GLY A 31 5.45 12.32 5.23
CA GLY A 31 5.60 13.67 5.79
C GLY A 31 6.27 13.68 7.17
N ILE A 32 6.40 14.87 7.76
CA ILE A 32 7.24 15.08 8.96
C ILE A 32 6.55 14.57 10.23
N LYS A 33 5.33 15.03 10.51
CA LYS A 33 4.58 14.76 11.76
C LYS A 33 3.11 14.47 11.44
N GLY A 34 2.33 14.15 12.49
CA GLY A 34 0.90 13.87 12.42
C GLY A 34 0.58 12.42 12.79
N GLN A 35 -0.69 12.15 13.08
CA GLN A 35 -1.13 10.81 13.50
C GLN A 35 -0.78 9.75 12.44
N LYS A 36 -0.97 10.06 11.15
CA LYS A 36 -0.72 9.14 10.02
C LYS A 36 0.75 8.77 9.81
N SER A 37 1.70 9.58 10.27
CA SER A 37 3.13 9.29 10.09
C SER A 37 3.68 8.34 11.16
N ARG A 38 2.96 8.15 12.28
CA ARG A 38 3.38 7.29 13.40
C ARG A 38 3.20 5.81 13.09
N ALA A 39 4.03 4.98 13.72
CA ALA A 39 3.87 3.53 13.68
C ALA A 39 2.53 3.13 14.32
N GLY A 40 1.86 2.12 13.75
CA GLY A 40 0.60 1.61 14.29
C GLY A 40 -0.62 2.52 14.08
N ALA A 41 -0.51 3.63 13.33
CA ALA A 41 -1.63 4.52 13.05
C ALA A 41 -2.68 3.85 12.15
N LYS A 42 -3.63 3.15 12.76
CA LYS A 42 -4.77 2.49 12.11
C LYS A 42 -6.06 3.29 12.36
N ILE A 43 -6.15 4.47 11.75
CA ILE A 43 -7.34 5.32 11.87
C ILE A 43 -8.51 4.63 11.17
N ARG A 44 -9.66 4.54 11.85
CA ARG A 44 -10.89 3.95 11.31
C ARG A 44 -11.37 4.78 10.11
N PRO A 45 -11.64 4.17 8.94
CA PRO A 45 -12.18 4.90 7.81
C PRO A 45 -13.66 5.28 8.05
N GLU A 46 -14.02 6.51 7.70
CA GLU A 46 -15.37 7.08 7.85
C GLU A 46 -16.44 6.29 7.10
N ILE A 47 -16.08 5.65 5.98
CA ILE A 47 -16.95 4.73 5.22
C ILE A 47 -17.62 3.68 6.09
N ARG A 48 -16.97 3.22 7.17
CA ARG A 48 -17.59 2.25 8.09
C ARG A 48 -18.83 2.80 8.79
N ASP A 49 -18.91 4.10 8.98
CA ASP A 49 -20.06 4.73 9.64
C ASP A 49 -21.18 4.99 8.63
N PHE A 50 -20.84 5.28 7.37
CA PHE A 50 -21.81 5.30 6.26
C PHE A 50 -22.44 3.93 6.03
N ILE A 51 -21.63 2.86 5.96
CA ILE A 51 -22.13 1.49 5.76
C ILE A 51 -23.07 1.08 6.90
N LYS A 52 -22.76 1.44 8.15
CA LYS A 52 -23.60 1.12 9.32
C LYS A 52 -24.99 1.78 9.25
N LYS A 53 -25.12 2.93 8.58
CA LYS A 53 -26.41 3.61 8.40
C LYS A 53 -27.27 2.95 7.34
N LEU A 54 -26.67 2.26 6.37
CA LEU A 54 -27.40 1.58 5.31
C LEU A 54 -28.04 0.30 5.83
N HIS A 55 -29.31 0.09 5.47
CA HIS A 55 -29.98 -1.17 5.75
C HIS A 55 -29.34 -2.31 4.95
N LYS A 56 -29.35 -3.52 5.53
CA LYS A 56 -28.86 -4.72 4.85
C LYS A 56 -29.72 -5.01 3.62
N LEU A 57 -29.08 -5.50 2.56
CA LEU A 57 -29.79 -5.97 1.37
C LEU A 57 -30.70 -7.14 1.76
N ARG A 58 -31.93 -7.14 1.25
CA ARG A 58 -32.85 -8.28 1.40
C ARG A 58 -32.37 -9.42 0.49
N GLY A 59 -32.50 -10.66 0.98
CA GLY A 59 -32.20 -11.85 0.20
C GLY A 59 -33.11 -11.96 -1.03
N ARG A 60 -32.61 -12.62 -2.08
CA ARG A 60 -33.48 -13.14 -3.14
C ARG A 60 -34.19 -14.38 -2.64
#